data_AF-A0A843XXU2-F1
#
_entry.id   AF-A0A843XXU2-F1
#
_cell.length_a   1.000
_cell.length_b   1.000
_cell.length_c   1.000
_cell.angle_alpha   90.00
_cell.angle_beta   90.00
_cell.angle_gamma   90.00
#
_symmetry.space_group_name_H-M   'P 1'
#
loop_
_entity.id
_entity.type
_entity.pdbx_description
1 polymer ?
#
loop_
_entity_poly.entity_id
_entity_poly.type
_entity_poly.pdbx_seq_one_letter_code
_entity_poly.pdbx_strand_id
1 'polypeptide(L)'
;MKKSRNRRRRTAKLTTKDISKCQYFMNIGKKMNAHKVELKFQRANKTIGSVAFIEDAPHKQTVIRWHDHRYYALRFGAKEAKPLNMTLAKWKSINND
;
A
#
# COMPACT_ATOMS: atom_id res chain seq x y z
N MET A 1 18.10 30.30 -25.37
CA MET A 1 17.14 29.98 -24.29
C MET A 1 16.19 28.86 -24.73
N LYS A 2 16.37 27.62 -24.26
CA LYS A 2 15.31 26.58 -24.30
C LYS A 2 15.33 25.86 -22.96
N LYS A 3 14.42 26.26 -22.08
CA LYS A 3 14.22 25.68 -20.74
C LYS A 3 14.02 24.17 -20.91
N SER A 4 14.87 23.36 -20.29
CA SER A 4 14.63 21.91 -20.20
C SER A 4 13.26 21.74 -19.56
N ARG A 5 12.35 21.08 -20.27
CA ARG A 5 11.04 20.75 -19.72
C ARG A 5 11.30 19.83 -18.53
N ASN A 6 11.18 20.38 -17.32
CA ASN A 6 11.05 19.62 -16.08
C ASN A 6 9.88 18.65 -16.25
N ARG A 7 10.15 17.47 -16.82
CA ARG A 7 9.24 16.34 -16.86
C ARG A 7 9.22 15.82 -15.43
N ARG A 8 8.46 16.51 -14.56
CA ARG A 8 8.06 16.01 -13.23
C ARG A 8 7.52 14.61 -13.51
N ARG A 9 8.34 13.57 -13.29
CA ARG A 9 7.89 12.19 -13.30
C ARG A 9 6.73 12.20 -12.32
N ARG A 10 5.50 12.03 -12.80
CA ARG A 10 4.34 11.87 -11.92
C ARG A 10 4.66 10.62 -11.13
N THR A 11 5.16 10.78 -9.91
CA THR A 11 5.41 9.65 -9.02
C THR A 11 4.08 8.93 -8.93
N ALA A 12 4.03 7.67 -9.38
CA ALA A 12 2.79 6.92 -9.39
C ALA A 12 2.25 6.86 -7.97
N LYS A 13 1.04 7.35 -7.70
CA LYS A 13 0.40 7.30 -6.37
C LYS A 13 -0.89 6.51 -6.50
N LEU A 14 -1.33 5.91 -5.39
CA LEU A 14 -2.69 5.37 -5.33
C LEU A 14 -3.64 6.51 -4.96
N THR A 15 -4.65 6.70 -5.79
CA THR A 15 -5.66 7.73 -5.59
C THR A 15 -6.68 7.30 -4.54
N THR A 16 -7.51 8.24 -4.08
CA THR A 16 -8.62 7.93 -3.18
C THR A 16 -9.56 6.88 -3.76
N LYS A 17 -9.78 6.88 -5.09
CA LYS A 17 -10.64 5.90 -5.77
C LYS A 17 -10.05 4.48 -5.71
N ASP A 18 -8.73 4.35 -5.86
CA ASP A 18 -8.04 3.06 -5.76
C ASP A 18 -8.08 2.52 -4.33
N ILE A 19 -7.85 3.39 -3.36
CA ILE A 19 -7.88 3.05 -1.93
C ILE A 19 -9.31 2.67 -1.49
N SER A 20 -10.32 3.43 -1.94
CA SER A 20 -11.73 3.20 -1.60
C SER A 20 -12.21 1.80 -1.97
N LYS A 21 -11.76 1.24 -3.09
CA LYS A 21 -12.09 -0.14 -3.51
C LYS A 21 -11.69 -1.20 -2.47
N CYS A 22 -10.68 -0.91 -1.64
CA CYS A 22 -10.17 -1.85 -0.65
C CYS A 22 -10.41 -1.42 0.81
N GLN A 23 -10.97 -0.23 1.03
CA GLN A 23 -11.25 0.30 2.38
C GLN A 23 -12.17 -0.61 3.19
N TYR A 24 -13.13 -1.28 2.55
CA TYR A 24 -14.03 -2.21 3.21
C TYR A 24 -13.25 -3.30 3.97
N PHE A 25 -12.33 -3.98 3.28
CA PHE A 25 -11.51 -5.04 3.87
C PHE A 25 -10.51 -4.51 4.89
N MET A 26 -9.92 -3.33 4.65
CA MET A 26 -9.08 -2.66 5.64
C MET A 26 -9.84 -2.41 6.95
N ASN A 27 -11.08 -1.90 6.86
CA ASN A 27 -11.90 -1.60 8.03
C ASN A 27 -12.30 -2.87 8.79
N ILE A 28 -12.60 -3.96 8.09
CA ILE A 28 -12.81 -5.27 8.72
C ILE A 28 -11.57 -5.71 9.48
N GLY A 29 -10.40 -5.65 8.85
CA GLY A 29 -9.13 -5.99 9.52
C GLY A 29 -8.90 -5.17 10.78
N LYS A 30 -9.09 -3.86 10.70
CA LYS A 30 -8.98 -2.96 11.86
C LYS A 30 -9.96 -3.32 12.97
N LYS A 31 -11.21 -3.62 12.65
CA LYS A 31 -12.21 -4.06 13.65
C LYS A 31 -11.81 -5.37 14.33
N MET A 32 -11.10 -6.24 13.63
CA MET A 32 -10.58 -7.50 14.16
C MET A 32 -9.20 -7.36 14.83
N ASN A 33 -8.67 -6.13 14.95
CA ASN A 33 -7.31 -5.86 15.41
C ASN A 33 -6.24 -6.67 14.64
N ALA A 34 -6.49 -6.88 13.34
CA ALA A 34 -5.60 -7.67 12.48
C ALA A 34 -4.40 -6.83 12.05
N HIS A 35 -3.20 -7.33 12.35
CA HIS A 35 -1.94 -6.72 11.92
C HIS A 35 -1.80 -6.62 10.38
N LYS A 36 -2.36 -7.60 9.66
CA LYS A 36 -2.27 -7.71 8.21
C LYS A 36 -3.56 -8.26 7.61
N VAL A 37 -4.03 -7.60 6.54
CA VAL A 37 -5.14 -8.06 5.69
C VAL A 37 -4.60 -8.27 4.29
N GLU A 38 -4.84 -9.44 3.69
CA GLU A 38 -4.40 -9.74 2.33
C GLU A 38 -5.56 -10.24 1.48
N LEU A 39 -5.79 -9.57 0.35
CA LEU A 39 -6.71 -10.00 -0.71
C LEU A 39 -5.91 -10.72 -1.77
N LYS A 40 -6.24 -11.99 -2.04
CA LYS A 40 -5.61 -12.80 -3.08
C LYS A 40 -6.57 -13.01 -4.24
N PHE A 41 -6.13 -12.69 -5.44
CA PHE A 41 -6.83 -13.02 -6.68
C PHE A 41 -6.28 -14.34 -7.19
N GLN A 42 -7.13 -15.35 -7.34
CA GLN A 42 -6.72 -16.70 -7.72
C GLN A 42 -7.33 -17.12 -9.05
N ARG A 43 -6.57 -17.90 -9.83
CA ARG A 43 -7.02 -18.58 -11.04
C ARG A 43 -6.49 -20.01 -11.03
N ALA A 44 -7.36 -21.01 -11.05
CA ALA A 44 -6.98 -22.43 -11.01
C ALA A 44 -5.92 -22.72 -9.91
N ASN A 45 -6.21 -22.29 -8.68
CA ASN A 45 -5.36 -22.42 -7.49
C ASN A 45 -4.04 -21.65 -7.50
N LYS A 46 -3.74 -20.87 -8.56
CA LYS A 46 -2.57 -19.99 -8.61
C LYS A 46 -2.97 -18.56 -8.22
N THR A 47 -2.23 -17.94 -7.30
CA THR A 47 -2.40 -16.52 -6.99
C THR A 47 -1.85 -15.69 -8.14
N ILE A 48 -2.74 -15.00 -8.86
CA ILE A 48 -2.38 -14.13 -9.99
C ILE A 48 -2.07 -12.69 -9.55
N GLY A 49 -2.46 -12.34 -8.33
CA GLY A 49 -2.16 -11.05 -7.73
C GLY A 49 -2.58 -11.00 -6.28
N SER A 50 -1.98 -10.10 -5.50
CA SER A 50 -2.39 -9.86 -4.13
C SER A 50 -2.30 -8.39 -3.76
N VAL A 51 -3.24 -7.92 -2.94
CA VAL A 51 -3.13 -6.62 -2.31
C VAL A 51 -3.10 -6.84 -0.80
N ALA A 52 -2.08 -6.33 -0.12
CA ALA A 52 -1.94 -6.44 1.33
C ALA A 52 -1.96 -5.07 1.99
N PHE A 53 -2.65 -4.99 3.13
CA PHE A 53 -2.73 -3.84 4.01
C PHE A 53 -2.13 -4.23 5.34
N ILE A 54 -1.05 -3.57 5.72
CA ILE A 54 -0.27 -3.88 6.92
C ILE A 54 -0.30 -2.64 7.81
N GLU A 55 -0.66 -2.82 9.06
CA GLU A 55 -0.67 -1.72 10.03
C GLU A 55 0.75 -1.39 10.47
N ASP A 56 1.19 -0.16 10.21
CA ASP A 56 2.47 0.37 10.66
C ASP A 56 2.20 1.44 11.74
N ALA A 57 1.77 0.95 12.91
CA ALA A 57 1.35 1.75 14.04
C ALA A 57 2.42 2.77 14.50
N PRO A 58 3.73 2.43 14.60
CA PRO A 58 4.77 3.38 15.00
C PRO A 58 4.84 4.63 14.10
N HIS A 59 4.52 4.47 12.81
CA HIS A 59 4.56 5.56 11.83
C HIS A 59 3.17 6.13 11.51
N LYS A 60 2.12 5.75 12.25
CA LYS A 60 0.73 6.20 12.07
C LYS A 60 0.25 6.08 10.61
N GLN A 61 0.56 4.96 9.98
CA GLN A 61 0.24 4.71 8.58
C GLN A 61 -0.15 3.25 8.33
N THR A 62 -0.80 3.00 7.21
CA THR A 62 -1.00 1.68 6.65
C THR A 62 -0.05 1.51 5.47
N VAL A 63 0.78 0.46 5.52
CA VAL A 63 1.59 0.04 4.37
C VAL A 63 0.72 -0.81 3.45
N ILE A 64 0.68 -0.41 2.18
CA ILE A 64 -0.09 -1.09 1.15
C ILE A 64 0.90 -1.74 0.18
N ARG A 65 0.89 -3.07 0.10
CA ARG A 65 1.53 -3.80 -0.99
C ARG A 65 0.49 -3.99 -2.08
N TRP A 66 0.68 -3.31 -3.20
CA TRP A 66 -0.27 -3.35 -4.32
C TRP A 66 -0.06 -4.61 -5.19
N HIS A 67 -1.00 -4.86 -6.11
CA HIS A 67 -0.97 -6.06 -6.97
C HIS A 67 0.31 -6.19 -7.82
N ASP A 68 0.95 -5.06 -8.16
CA ASP A 68 2.22 -4.97 -8.90
C ASP A 68 3.46 -5.06 -7.99
N HIS A 69 3.28 -5.48 -6.73
CA HIS A 69 4.33 -5.67 -5.74
C HIS A 69 5.02 -4.36 -5.31
N ARG A 70 4.47 -3.20 -5.71
CA ARG A 70 4.93 -1.91 -5.22
C ARG A 70 4.33 -1.59 -3.85
N TYR A 71 5.13 -0.89 -3.06
CA TYR A 71 4.73 -0.46 -1.73
C TYR A 71 4.29 0.99 -1.74
N TYR A 72 3.22 1.26 -0.99
CA TYR A 72 2.69 2.58 -0.75
C TYR A 72 2.46 2.77 0.74
N ALA A 73 2.57 4.01 1.20
CA ALA A 73 2.25 4.41 2.56
C ALA A 73 1.01 5.31 2.52
N LEU A 74 -0.04 4.88 3.21
CA LEU A 74 -1.24 5.65 3.47
C LEU A 74 -1.21 6.14 4.92
N ARG A 75 -0.86 7.41 5.12
CA ARG A 75 -0.91 8.02 6.46
C ARG A 75 -2.36 8.14 6.93
N PHE A 76 -2.58 8.03 8.23
CA PHE A 76 -3.91 8.23 8.79
C PHE A 76 -4.44 9.64 8.45
N GLY A 77 -5.68 9.72 7.98
CA GLY A 77 -6.30 10.96 7.49
C GLY A 77 -5.88 11.40 6.07
N ALA A 78 -4.92 10.72 5.43
CA ALA A 78 -4.54 11.04 4.05
C ALA A 78 -5.54 10.48 3.03
N LYS A 79 -5.75 11.22 1.94
CA LYS A 79 -6.63 10.83 0.83
C LYS A 79 -5.89 10.07 -0.29
N GLU A 80 -4.57 10.10 -0.30
CA GLU A 80 -3.71 9.43 -1.30
C GLU A 80 -2.62 8.63 -0.60
N ALA A 81 -2.28 7.46 -1.16
CA ALA A 81 -1.12 6.70 -0.72
C ALA A 81 0.06 7.05 -1.62
N LYS A 82 1.18 7.41 -0.98
CA LYS A 82 2.42 7.76 -1.68
C LYS A 82 3.30 6.53 -1.81
N PRO A 83 4.12 6.42 -2.86
CA PRO A 83 5.13 5.37 -2.94
C PRO A 83 5.98 5.32 -1.68
N LEU A 84 6.20 4.10 -1.21
CA LEU A 84 7.08 3.79 -0.12
C LEU A 84 8.26 3.04 -0.70
N ASN A 85 9.45 3.63 -0.60
CA ASN A 85 10.69 2.90 -0.87
C ASN A 85 10.88 1.89 0.26
N MET A 86 10.57 0.63 -0.03
CA MET A 86 10.65 -0.44 0.94
C MET A 86 12.11 -0.84 1.15
N THR A 87 12.63 -0.62 2.36
CA THR A 87 13.96 -1.11 2.78
C THR A 87 13.81 -2.45 3.48
N LEU A 88 14.90 -3.23 3.53
CA LEU A 88 14.89 -4.53 4.23
C LEU A 88 14.54 -4.37 5.72
N ALA A 89 15.11 -3.36 6.40
CA ALA A 89 14.82 -3.08 7.80
C ALA A 89 13.32 -2.80 8.02
N LYS A 90 12.71 -2.00 7.13
CA LYS A 90 11.29 -1.70 7.20
C LYS A 90 10.43 -2.91 6.87
N TRP A 91 10.84 -3.73 5.91
CA TRP A 91 10.14 -4.96 5.58
C TRP A 91 10.11 -5.94 6.75
N LYS A 92 11.21 -6.07 7.51
CA LYS A 92 11.24 -6.87 8.74
C LYS A 92 10.33 -6.30 9.82
N SER A 93 10.41 -4.99 10.05
CA SER A 93 9.61 -4.33 11.08
C SER A 93 8.10 -4.44 10.86
N ILE A 94 7.63 -4.52 9.61
CA ILE A 94 6.21 -4.64 9.28
C ILE A 94 5.72 -6.10 9.17
N ASN A 95 6.62 -7.08 9.15
CA ASN A 95 6.23 -8.50 9.10
C ASN A 95 6.45 -9.22 10.44
N ASN A 96 7.02 -8.54 11.44
CA ASN A 96 7.42 -9.14 12.73
C ASN A 96 8.36 -10.35 12.55
N ASP A 97 9.39 -10.18 11.72
CA ASP A 97 10.57 -11.08 11.66
C ASP A 97 11.72 -10.57 12.55
#